data_AF-A0A953EGA3-F1
#
_entry.id   AF-A0A953EGA3-F1
#
_cell.length_a   1.000
_cell.length_b   1.000
_cell.length_c   1.000
_cell.angle_alpha   90.00
_cell.angle_beta   90.00
_cell.angle_gamma   90.00
#
_symmetry.space_group_name_H-M   'P 1'
#
loop_
_entity.id
_entity.type
_entity.pdbx_description
1 polymer ?
#
loop_
_entity_poly.entity_id
_entity_poly.type
_entity_poly.pdbx_seq_one_letter_code
_entity_poly.pdbx_strand_id
1 'polypeptide(L)' 'PFDAAEAQRLSDHAVDILRAAEAGELPPRIAQASDFHLCRSCPYATRCWEAHA' A
#
# COMPACT_ATOMS: atom_id res chain seq x y z
N PRO A 1 -2.81 26.71 6.18
CA PRO A 1 -1.90 26.64 7.36
C PRO A 1 -1.44 25.20 7.54
N PHE A 2 -0.29 24.98 8.18
CA PHE A 2 0.15 23.63 8.53
C PHE A 2 -0.74 23.06 9.66
N ASP A 3 -1.13 21.80 9.52
CA ASP A 3 -1.86 21.05 10.55
C ASP A 3 -0.93 19.97 11.11
N ALA A 4 -0.46 20.19 12.34
CA ALA A 4 0.47 19.29 13.00
C ALA A 4 -0.15 17.93 13.33
N ALA A 5 -1.45 17.89 13.65
CA ALA A 5 -2.13 16.65 13.99
C ALA A 5 -2.31 15.77 12.75
N GLU A 6 -2.68 16.37 11.63
CA GLU A 6 -2.79 15.64 10.36
C GLU A 6 -1.42 15.16 9.85
N ALA A 7 -0.38 15.99 9.99
CA ALA A 7 0.97 15.58 9.65
C ALA A 7 1.43 14.37 10.48
N GLN A 8 1.21 14.39 11.80
CA GLN A 8 1.54 13.26 12.67
C GLN A 8 0.77 12.00 12.28
N ARG A 9 -0.54 12.11 12.01
CA ARG A 9 -1.38 10.98 11.60
C ARG A 9 -0.85 10.30 10.32
N LEU A 10 -0.38 11.10 9.36
CA LEU A 10 0.22 10.58 8.13
C LEU A 10 1.58 9.91 8.38
N SER A 11 2.40 10.47 9.27
CA SER A 11 3.67 9.87 9.69
C SER A 11 3.46 8.53 10.40
N ASP A 12 2.48 8.43 11.30
CA ASP A 12 2.15 7.18 11.99
C ASP A 12 1.70 6.10 11.00
N HIS A 13 0.85 6.46 10.04
CA HIS A 13 0.44 5.54 8.98
C HIS A 13 1.61 5.06 8.11
N ALA A 14 2.61 5.92 7.83
CA ALA A 14 3.80 5.51 7.11
C ALA A 14 4.63 4.48 7.91
N VAL A 15 4.72 4.62 9.23
CA VAL A 15 5.39 3.63 10.10
C VAL A 15 4.69 2.27 10.01
N ASP A 16 3.36 2.24 9.97
CA ASP A 16 2.62 0.98 9.83
C ASP A 16 2.88 0.28 8.49
N ILE A 17 2.99 1.04 7.38
CA ILE A 17 3.37 0.50 6.07
C ILE A 17 4.76 -0.13 6.11
N LEU A 18 5.74 0.53 6.75
CA LEU A 18 7.10 0.00 6.85
C LEU A 18 7.14 -1.31 7.65
N ARG A 19 6.43 -1.37 8.78
CA ARG A 19 6.34 -2.58 9.59
C ARG A 19 5.68 -3.74 8.84
N ALA A 20 4.59 -3.49 8.12
CA ALA A 20 3.94 -4.50 7.29
C ALA A 20 4.91 -5.03 6.22
N ALA A 21 5.67 -4.14 5.57
CA ALA A 21 6.66 -4.53 4.57
C ALA A 21 7.80 -5.36 5.17
N GLU A 22 8.31 -5.01 6.35
CA GLU A 22 9.31 -5.80 7.09
C GLU A 22 8.78 -7.19 7.49
N ALA A 23 7.49 -7.29 7.83
CA ALA A 23 6.81 -8.54 8.13
C ALA A 23 6.46 -9.38 6.88
N GLY A 24 6.68 -8.84 5.67
CA GLY A 24 6.29 -9.49 4.41
C GLY A 24 4.79 -9.45 4.13
N GLU A 25 4.02 -8.67 4.90
CA GLU A 25 2.59 -8.49 4.72
C GLU A 25 2.29 -7.58 3.53
N LEU A 26 1.22 -7.90 2.81
CA LEU A 26 0.69 -7.02 1.76
C LEU A 26 -0.44 -6.16 2.35
N PRO A 27 -0.27 -4.84 2.45
CA PRO A 27 -1.34 -3.95 2.89
C PRO A 27 -2.50 -3.93 1.88
N PRO A 28 -3.66 -3.34 2.24
CA PRO A 28 -4.81 -3.26 1.35
C PRO A 28 -4.45 -2.70 -0.03
N ARG A 29 -5.00 -3.34 -1.07
CA ARG A 29 -4.76 -2.91 -2.45
C ARG A 29 -5.46 -1.58 -2.73
N ILE A 30 -4.82 -0.74 -3.56
CA ILE A 30 -5.41 0.50 -4.08
C ILE A 30 -6.62 0.26 -5.01
N ALA A 31 -6.72 -0.93 -5.60
CA ALA A 31 -7.74 -1.31 -6.56
C ALA A 31 -8.44 -2.61 -6.14
N GLN A 32 -9.69 -2.75 -6.57
CA GLN A 32 -10.51 -3.93 -6.31
C GLN A 32 -10.36 -5.02 -7.39
N ALA A 33 -9.75 -4.69 -8.53
CA ALA A 33 -9.53 -5.60 -9.65
C ALA A 33 -8.15 -5.40 -10.27
N SER A 34 -7.57 -6.47 -10.81
CA SER A 34 -6.21 -6.48 -11.39
C SER A 34 -6.10 -5.74 -12.72
N ASP A 35 -7.21 -5.53 -13.40
CA ASP A 35 -7.29 -4.80 -14.66
C ASP A 35 -7.42 -3.27 -14.49
N PHE A 36 -7.42 -2.77 -13.25
CA PHE A 36 -7.39 -1.34 -12.98
C PHE A 36 -6.22 -0.67 -13.70
N HIS A 37 -6.45 0.50 -14.30
CA HIS A 37 -5.51 1.09 -15.26
C HIS A 37 -4.11 1.35 -14.70
N LEU A 38 -3.98 1.66 -13.41
CA LEU A 38 -2.68 1.78 -12.74
C LEU A 38 -2.00 0.42 -12.47
N CYS A 39 -2.78 -0.65 -12.28
CA CYS A 39 -2.24 -1.99 -12.08
C CYS A 39 -1.65 -2.57 -13.37
N ARG A 40 -2.24 -2.26 -14.54
CA ARG A 40 -1.77 -2.78 -15.84
C ARG A 40 -0.32 -2.40 -16.19
N SER A 41 0.15 -1.25 -15.69
CA SER A 41 1.53 -0.78 -15.90
C SER A 41 2.40 -0.88 -14.65
N CYS A 42 1.91 -1.49 -13.57
CA CYS A 42 2.66 -1.59 -12.32
C CYS A 42 3.65 -2.75 -12.39
N PRO A 43 4.96 -2.52 -12.18
CA PRO A 43 5.96 -3.59 -12.22
C PRO A 43 5.79 -4.63 -11.10
N TYR A 44 5.02 -4.30 -10.07
CA TYR A 44 4.72 -5.17 -8.92
C TYR A 44 3.31 -5.78 -8.98
N ALA A 45 2.56 -5.60 -10.07
CA ALA A 45 1.18 -6.07 -10.18
C ALA A 45 1.05 -7.58 -9.91
N THR A 46 1.99 -8.38 -10.43
CA THR A 46 2.07 -9.82 -10.17
C THR A 46 2.11 -10.12 -8.67
N ARG A 47 3.03 -9.51 -7.91
CA ARG A 47 3.09 -9.70 -6.44
C ARG A 47 1.80 -9.31 -5.73
N CYS A 48 1.14 -8.24 -6.17
CA CYS A 48 -0.12 -7.81 -5.55
C CYS A 48 -1.27 -8.79 -5.81
N TRP A 49 -1.30 -9.45 -6.98
CA TRP A 49 -2.44 -10.24 -7.45
C TRP A 49 -2.19 -11.75 -7.53
N GLU A 50 -0.97 -12.20 -7.26
CA GLU A 50 -0.69 -13.60 -6.94
C GLU A 50 -1.45 -13.93 -5.66
N ALA A 51 -2.35 -14.91 -5.74
CA ALA A 51 -2.88 -15.52 -4.54
C ALA A 51 -1.68 -16.13 -3.81
N HIS A 52 -1.39 -15.66 -2.59
CA HIS A 52 -0.68 -16.52 -1.65
C HIS A 52 -1.54 -17.79 -1.53
N ALA A 53 -1.12 -18.86 -2.20
CA ALA A 53 -1.65 -20.19 -1.97
C ALA A 53 -1.36 -20.60 -0.53
#